data_AF-A0A1U7VQC5-F1
#
_entry.id   AF-A0A1U7VQC5-F1
#
_cell.length_a   1.000
_cell.length_b   1.000
_cell.length_c   1.000
_cell.angle_alpha   90.00
_cell.angle_beta   90.00
_cell.angle_gamma   90.00
#
_symmetry.space_group_name_H-M   'P 1'
#
loop_
_entity.id
_entity.type
_entity.pdbx_description
1 polymer ?
#
loop_
_entity_poly.entity_id
_entity_poly.type
_entity_poly.pdbx_seq_one_letter_code
_entity_poly.pdbx_strand_id
1 'polypeptide(L)'
;MGSLAHLGADQRPLAREVYQLSSLGVRISTSDEGKVMVRNGEESSLVAKVKEKQLIDPVLAQMKEAVLNNKTLTFSLGGKDGVLRCQGRLYVPDVDNLRGREMINMDFLVGIPCTQHKFDSIWVIVDRLTKSAHFLPIKSTDTVEQYAQLYIKEIVRLHGTPLSIISDRGA
;
A
#
# COMPACT_ATOMS: atom_id res chain seq x y z
N MET A 1 13.63 -0.56 11.63
CA MET A 1 14.59 -0.02 10.65
C MET A 1 14.87 1.39 11.10
N GLY A 2 16.15 1.74 11.32
CA GLY A 2 16.53 3.13 11.59
C GLY A 2 16.27 4.01 10.37
N SER A 3 16.28 5.32 10.57
CA SER A 3 16.12 6.30 9.48
C SER A 3 17.32 6.22 8.53
N LEU A 4 17.07 5.93 7.25
CA LEU A 4 18.06 5.99 6.18
C LEU A 4 18.08 7.36 5.47
N ALA A 5 17.44 8.37 6.07
CA ALA A 5 17.30 9.70 5.46
C ALA A 5 18.63 10.47 5.35
N HIS A 6 19.68 10.04 6.05
CA HIS A 6 20.97 10.71 6.08
C HIS A 6 22.03 10.11 5.14
N LEU A 7 21.64 9.16 4.28
CA LEU A 7 22.57 8.49 3.39
C LEU A 7 23.05 9.42 2.26
N GLY A 8 24.37 9.45 2.05
CA GLY A 8 25.00 10.11 0.92
C GLY A 8 24.57 9.50 -0.42
N ALA A 9 24.83 10.23 -1.51
CA ALA A 9 24.46 9.79 -2.86
C ALA A 9 25.10 8.44 -3.25
N ASP A 10 26.29 8.18 -2.73
CA ASP A 10 27.08 6.96 -2.87
C ASP A 10 26.44 5.73 -2.19
N GLN A 11 25.64 5.94 -1.13
CA GLN A 11 25.01 4.87 -0.35
C GLN A 11 23.58 4.55 -0.80
N ARG A 12 23.04 5.28 -1.78
CA ARG A 12 21.72 5.04 -2.37
C ARG A 12 21.55 3.65 -2.99
N PRO A 13 22.55 3.04 -3.67
CA PRO A 13 22.44 1.68 -4.20
C PRO A 13 22.20 0.64 -3.09
N LEU A 14 22.95 0.73 -1.98
CA LEU A 14 22.80 -0.17 -0.84
C LEU A 14 21.42 -0.05 -0.18
N ALA A 15 20.95 1.18 0.03
CA ALA A 15 19.64 1.38 0.62
C ALA A 15 18.49 0.95 -0.30
N ARG A 16 18.69 0.98 -1.63
CA ARG A 16 17.77 0.37 -2.58
C ARG A 16 17.64 -1.13 -2.33
N GLU A 17 18.75 -1.85 -2.20
CA GLU A 17 18.74 -3.29 -1.93
C GLU A 17 18.05 -3.60 -0.59
N VAL A 18 18.31 -2.79 0.44
CA VAL A 18 17.66 -2.93 1.75
C VAL A 18 16.13 -2.76 1.65
N TYR A 19 15.64 -1.81 0.85
CA TYR A 19 14.19 -1.68 0.62
C TYR A 19 13.61 -2.80 -0.24
N GLN A 20 14.36 -3.30 -1.23
CA GLN A 20 13.95 -4.46 -2.02
C GLN A 20 13.80 -5.70 -1.14
N LEU A 21 14.76 -5.96 -0.25
CA LEU A 21 14.68 -7.04 0.73
C LEU A 21 13.48 -6.85 1.68
N SER A 22 13.23 -5.61 2.13
CA SER A 22 12.05 -5.30 2.93
C SER A 22 10.73 -5.60 2.22
N SER A 23 10.67 -5.43 0.89
CA SER A 23 9.48 -5.77 0.09
C SER A 23 9.22 -7.28 -0.02
N LEU A 24 10.26 -8.09 0.22
CA LEU A 24 10.20 -9.55 0.31
C LEU A 24 9.94 -10.03 1.75
N GLY A 25 9.63 -9.11 2.67
CA GLY A 25 9.43 -9.40 4.09
C GLY A 25 10.73 -9.60 4.87
N VAL A 26 11.89 -9.29 4.30
CA VAL A 26 13.18 -9.43 4.98
C VAL A 26 13.52 -8.16 5.74
N ARG A 27 13.55 -8.21 7.08
CA ARG A 27 14.02 -7.10 7.93
C ARG A 27 15.42 -7.37 8.42
N ILE A 28 16.27 -6.36 8.27
CA ILE A 28 17.65 -6.37 8.74
C ILE A 28 17.74 -5.42 9.95
N SER A 29 18.35 -5.88 11.04
CA SER A 29 18.63 -5.07 12.23
C SER A 29 19.97 -5.45 12.83
N THR A 30 20.69 -4.48 13.37
CA THR A 30 21.91 -4.69 14.13
C THR A 30 21.58 -4.89 15.61
N SER A 31 22.19 -5.89 16.24
CA SER A 31 22.23 -6.04 17.69
C SER A 31 23.29 -5.10 18.29
N ASP A 32 23.15 -4.78 19.58
CA ASP A 32 24.13 -4.01 20.36
C ASP A 32 25.52 -4.67 20.38
N GLU A 33 25.59 -5.97 20.09
CA GLU A 33 26.83 -6.75 19.94
C GLU A 33 27.47 -6.64 18.53
N GLY A 34 26.96 -5.79 17.65
CA GLY A 34 27.44 -5.65 16.27
C GLY A 34 27.05 -6.79 15.33
N LYS A 35 26.20 -7.72 15.79
CA LYS A 35 25.66 -8.82 14.96
C LYS A 35 24.53 -8.32 14.07
N VAL A 36 24.52 -8.73 12.80
CA VAL A 36 23.41 -8.47 11.88
C VAL A 36 22.37 -9.59 12.02
N MET A 37 21.17 -9.25 12.44
CA MET A 37 20.02 -10.14 12.45
C MET A 37 19.17 -9.92 11.21
N VAL A 38 18.82 -11.03 10.56
CA VAL A 38 17.85 -11.07 9.47
C VAL A 38 16.62 -11.80 9.96
N ARG A 39 15.45 -11.15 9.89
CA ARG A 39 14.17 -11.75 10.29
C ARG A 39 13.15 -11.62 9.17
N ASN A 40 12.29 -12.60 9.05
CA ASN A 40 11.10 -12.48 8.22
C ASN A 40 10.06 -11.65 9.00
N GLY A 41 9.44 -10.67 8.36
CA GLY A 41 8.45 -9.79 8.95
C GLY A 41 7.52 -9.22 7.91
N GLU A 42 6.25 -9.09 8.27
CA GLU A 42 5.24 -8.51 7.38
C GLU A 42 5.42 -7.00 7.33
N GLU A 43 5.90 -6.49 6.20
CA GLU A 43 5.74 -5.09 5.80
C GLU A 43 5.09 -5.12 4.41
N SER A 44 4.11 -4.25 4.16
CA SER A 44 3.48 -4.18 2.84
C SER A 44 4.54 -3.88 1.79
N SER A 45 4.53 -4.64 0.70
CA SER A 45 5.45 -4.43 -0.43
C SER A 45 5.27 -3.05 -1.07
N LEU A 46 4.10 -2.39 -0.92
CA LEU A 46 3.93 -0.99 -1.31
C LEU A 46 4.68 -0.05 -0.39
N VAL A 47 4.61 -0.24 0.92
CA VAL A 47 5.29 0.64 1.87
C VAL A 47 6.80 0.60 1.63
N ALA A 48 7.35 -0.59 1.38
CA ALA A 48 8.75 -0.75 1.00
C ALA A 48 9.08 -0.03 -0.33
N LYS A 49 8.26 -0.21 -1.37
CA LYS A 49 8.44 0.46 -2.68
C LYS A 49 8.28 1.99 -2.59
N VAL A 50 7.34 2.48 -1.79
CA VAL A 50 7.14 3.91 -1.54
C VAL A 50 8.36 4.48 -0.84
N LYS A 51 8.89 3.80 0.19
CA LYS A 51 10.11 4.23 0.88
C LYS A 51 11.33 4.21 -0.05
N GLU A 52 11.47 3.18 -0.89
CA GLU A 52 12.51 3.11 -1.93
C GLU A 52 12.41 4.32 -2.89
N LYS A 53 11.21 4.59 -3.42
CA LYS A 53 11.03 5.71 -4.34
C LYS A 53 11.23 7.06 -3.68
N GLN A 54 10.80 7.25 -2.45
CA GLN A 54 11.12 8.45 -1.67
C GLN A 54 12.61 8.61 -1.34
N LEU A 55 13.43 7.58 -1.50
CA LEU A 55 14.89 7.69 -1.36
C LEU A 55 15.57 8.01 -2.70
N ILE A 56 15.13 7.37 -3.78
CA ILE A 56 15.82 7.42 -5.07
C ILE A 56 15.33 8.57 -5.94
N ASP A 57 14.04 8.92 -5.85
CA ASP A 57 13.43 9.95 -6.70
C ASP A 57 13.98 11.34 -6.35
N PRO A 58 14.56 12.07 -7.32
CA PRO A 58 15.19 13.37 -7.07
C PRO A 58 14.17 14.46 -6.71
N VAL A 59 12.93 14.38 -7.19
CA VAL A 59 11.87 15.34 -6.87
C VAL A 59 11.42 15.14 -5.42
N LEU A 60 11.26 13.89 -4.99
CA LEU A 60 10.91 13.57 -3.60
C LEU A 60 12.03 13.89 -2.63
N ALA A 61 13.29 13.69 -3.03
CA ALA A 61 14.45 14.13 -2.26
C ALA A 61 14.44 15.66 -2.06
N GLN A 62 14.17 16.44 -3.11
CA GLN A 62 14.01 17.90 -3.00
C GLN A 62 12.84 18.30 -2.09
N MET A 63 11.72 17.57 -2.13
CA MET A 63 10.61 17.79 -1.21
C MET A 63 11.00 17.51 0.25
N LYS A 64 11.78 16.46 0.52
CA LYS A 64 12.31 16.19 1.87
C LYS A 64 13.18 17.34 2.38
N GLU A 65 14.08 17.83 1.53
CA GLU A 65 14.91 19.00 1.83
C GLU A 65 14.07 20.26 2.06
N ALA A 66 13.02 20.49 1.28
CA ALA A 66 12.12 21.62 1.48
C ALA A 66 11.38 21.55 2.82
N VAL A 67 10.97 20.35 3.26
CA VAL A 67 10.37 20.12 4.57
C VAL A 67 11.38 20.39 5.69
N LEU A 68 12.63 19.92 5.57
CA LEU A 68 13.69 20.18 6.55
C LEU A 68 13.99 21.68 6.69
N ASN A 69 13.93 22.41 5.59
CA ASN A 69 14.14 23.86 5.56
C ASN A 69 12.90 24.68 5.97
N ASN A 70 11.87 24.05 6.55
CA ASN A 70 10.59 24.67 6.96
C ASN A 70 9.86 25.43 5.82
N LYS A 71 10.11 25.08 4.56
CA LYS A 71 9.51 25.77 3.39
C LYS A 71 8.11 25.24 3.03
N THR A 72 7.63 24.16 3.66
CA THR A 72 6.34 23.56 3.31
C THR A 72 5.61 22.97 4.52
N LEU A 73 4.43 23.52 4.85
CA LEU A 73 3.64 23.15 6.04
C LEU A 73 2.75 21.90 5.85
N THR A 74 2.48 21.51 4.60
CA THR A 74 1.57 20.39 4.28
C THR A 74 2.23 19.03 4.46
N PHE A 75 3.57 18.99 4.35
CA PHE A 75 4.36 17.77 4.43
C PHE A 75 5.21 17.76 5.70
N SER A 76 5.46 16.56 6.20
CA SER A 76 6.26 16.30 7.39
C SER A 76 7.15 15.07 7.15
N LEU A 77 8.22 14.96 7.92
CA LEU A 77 9.05 13.75 7.94
C LEU A 77 8.65 12.89 9.13
N GLY A 78 8.45 11.59 8.90
CA GLY A 78 8.21 10.63 9.97
C GLY A 78 9.45 10.50 10.86
N GLY A 79 9.33 10.83 12.15
CA GLY A 79 10.48 10.96 13.06
C GLY A 79 11.34 9.69 13.26
N LYS A 80 10.82 8.49 12.95
CA LYS A 80 11.58 7.22 13.09
C LYS A 80 12.12 6.68 11.77
N ASP A 81 11.47 6.99 10.65
CA ASP A 81 11.74 6.38 9.34
C ASP A 81 12.20 7.38 8.27
N GLY A 82 12.11 8.70 8.52
CA GLY A 82 12.56 9.74 7.59
C GLY A 82 11.72 9.81 6.31
N VAL A 83 10.49 9.32 6.37
CA VAL A 83 9.59 9.17 5.23
C VAL A 83 8.67 10.40 5.14
N LEU A 84 8.46 10.92 3.93
CA LEU A 84 7.50 11.98 3.64
C LEU A 84 6.08 11.54 4.02
N ARG A 85 5.41 12.40 4.78
CA ARG A 85 4.02 12.27 5.19
C ARG A 85 3.24 13.52 4.87
N CYS A 86 2.04 13.37 4.33
CA CYS A 86 1.08 14.46 4.13
C CYS A 86 0.01 14.33 5.22
N GLN A 87 -0.17 15.36 6.05
CA GLN A 87 -1.13 15.36 7.17
C GLN A 87 -1.02 14.09 8.05
N GLY A 88 0.22 13.65 8.35
CA GLY A 88 0.49 12.46 9.17
C GLY A 88 0.41 11.10 8.43
N ARG A 89 -0.13 11.06 7.20
CA ARG A 89 -0.23 9.84 6.38
C ARG A 89 0.97 9.67 5.45
N LEU A 90 1.37 8.43 5.18
CA LEU A 90 2.43 8.12 4.22
C LEU A 90 2.16 8.79 2.86
N TYR A 91 3.08 9.62 2.38
CA TYR A 91 2.94 10.22 1.06
C TYR A 91 3.31 9.20 -0.03
N VAL A 92 2.33 8.74 -0.79
CA VAL A 92 2.55 7.88 -1.96
C VAL A 92 2.81 8.81 -3.15
N PRO A 93 4.02 8.82 -3.74
CA PRO A 93 4.30 9.63 -4.91
C PRO A 93 3.60 9.09 -6.16
N ASP A 94 3.20 9.98 -7.06
CA ASP A 94 2.65 9.59 -8.37
C ASP A 94 3.78 9.30 -9.37
N VAL A 95 4.60 8.31 -9.04
CA VAL A 95 5.75 7.87 -9.85
C VAL A 95 5.62 6.37 -10.08
N ASP A 96 5.99 5.89 -11.27
CA ASP A 96 5.91 4.48 -11.65
C ASP A 96 4.54 3.83 -11.36
N ASN A 97 3.46 4.61 -11.42
CA ASN A 97 2.11 4.19 -11.05
C ASN A 97 2.02 3.62 -9.62
N LEU A 98 2.85 4.06 -8.67
CA LEU A 98 2.77 3.63 -7.28
C LEU A 98 1.41 3.96 -6.65
N ARG A 99 0.76 5.04 -7.10
CA ARG A 99 -0.62 5.38 -6.73
C ARG A 99 -1.68 4.53 -7.44
N GLY A 100 -1.33 3.81 -8.49
CA GLY A 100 -2.27 3.09 -9.36
C GLY A 100 -1.97 1.60 -9.52
N ARG A 101 -1.07 1.00 -8.73
CA ARG A 101 -0.68 -0.42 -8.86
C ARG A 101 -1.34 -1.29 -7.82
N GLU A 102 -2.65 -1.45 -7.92
CA GLU A 102 -3.41 -2.39 -7.10
C GLU A 102 -3.82 -3.61 -7.94
N MET A 103 -3.48 -4.79 -7.41
CA MET A 103 -4.03 -6.05 -7.85
C MET A 103 -5.05 -6.43 -6.80
N ILE A 104 -6.33 -6.36 -7.15
CA ILE A 104 -7.41 -6.76 -6.25
C ILE A 104 -7.80 -8.20 -6.52
N ASN A 105 -8.07 -8.92 -5.44
CA ASN A 105 -8.69 -10.23 -5.49
C ASN A 105 -10.17 -10.08 -5.15
N MET A 106 -11.02 -10.79 -5.88
CA MET A 106 -12.46 -10.79 -5.69
C MET A 106 -12.93 -12.22 -5.45
N ASP A 107 -13.86 -12.37 -4.52
CA ASP A 107 -14.47 -13.65 -4.18
C ASP A 107 -15.91 -13.44 -3.68
N PHE A 108 -16.74 -14.46 -3.75
CA PHE A 108 -18.14 -14.42 -3.34
C PHE A 108 -18.43 -15.48 -2.29
N LEU A 109 -18.99 -15.05 -1.16
CA LEU A 109 -19.63 -15.93 -0.19
C LEU A 109 -21.13 -15.94 -0.48
N VAL A 110 -21.62 -17.02 -1.09
CA VAL A 110 -23.02 -17.19 -1.48
C VAL A 110 -23.76 -18.18 -0.59
N GLY A 111 -25.10 -18.09 -0.55
CA GLY A 111 -25.94 -19.06 0.15
C GLY A 111 -25.98 -18.85 1.67
N ILE A 112 -25.72 -17.64 2.14
CA ILE A 112 -25.86 -17.29 3.56
C ILE A 112 -27.33 -16.93 3.88
N PRO A 113 -27.76 -17.05 5.15
CA PRO A 113 -29.11 -16.64 5.54
C PRO A 113 -29.40 -15.17 5.17
N CYS A 114 -30.56 -14.94 4.55
CA CYS A 114 -30.95 -13.61 4.11
C CYS A 114 -31.06 -12.63 5.28
N THR A 115 -30.47 -11.44 5.11
CA THR A 115 -30.69 -10.30 6.01
C THR A 115 -32.10 -9.72 5.85
N GLN A 116 -32.49 -8.82 6.76
CA GLN A 116 -33.78 -8.08 6.65
C GLN A 116 -33.90 -7.29 5.34
N HIS A 117 -32.77 -6.87 4.76
CA HIS A 117 -32.70 -6.16 3.49
C HIS A 117 -32.56 -7.10 2.27
N LYS A 118 -32.73 -8.41 2.48
CA LYS A 118 -32.69 -9.49 1.48
C LYS A 118 -31.33 -9.68 0.81
N PHE A 119 -30.24 -9.26 1.45
CA PHE A 119 -28.90 -9.69 1.04
C PHE A 119 -28.67 -11.13 1.48
N ASP A 120 -28.25 -11.98 0.55
CA ASP A 120 -28.05 -13.42 0.70
C ASP A 120 -26.61 -13.85 0.36
N SER A 121 -25.75 -12.87 0.05
CA SER A 121 -24.38 -13.07 -0.40
C SER A 121 -23.48 -11.92 0.07
N ILE A 122 -22.18 -12.17 0.15
CA ILE A 122 -21.16 -11.16 0.44
C ILE A 122 -20.12 -11.18 -0.68
N TRP A 123 -19.88 -10.02 -1.28
CA TRP A 123 -18.80 -9.81 -2.23
C TRP A 123 -17.56 -9.33 -1.46
N VAL A 124 -16.52 -10.15 -1.48
CA VAL A 124 -15.26 -9.88 -0.80
C VAL A 124 -14.28 -9.32 -1.81
N ILE A 125 -13.78 -8.11 -1.55
CA ILE A 125 -12.78 -7.45 -2.39
C ILE A 125 -11.55 -7.15 -1.54
N VAL A 126 -10.46 -7.83 -1.84
CA VAL A 126 -9.20 -7.73 -1.10
C VAL A 126 -8.18 -6.99 -1.93
N ASP A 127 -7.72 -5.85 -1.43
CA ASP A 127 -6.52 -5.24 -1.96
C ASP A 127 -5.30 -6.05 -1.49
N ARG A 128 -4.65 -6.74 -2.44
CA ARG A 128 -3.51 -7.61 -2.13
C ARG A 128 -2.31 -6.86 -1.59
N LEU A 129 -2.28 -5.53 -1.75
CA LEU A 129 -1.19 -4.66 -1.40
C LEU A 129 -1.27 -4.16 0.03
N THR A 130 -2.41 -3.57 0.41
CA THR A 130 -2.66 -3.12 1.78
C THR A 130 -3.12 -4.27 2.69
N LYS A 131 -3.53 -5.41 2.12
CA LYS A 131 -4.22 -6.50 2.84
C LYS A 131 -5.54 -6.07 3.48
N SER A 132 -6.09 -4.93 3.05
CA SER A 132 -7.43 -4.52 3.45
C SER A 132 -8.49 -5.29 2.65
N ALA A 133 -9.61 -5.59 3.30
CA ALA A 133 -10.74 -6.30 2.69
C ALA A 133 -12.00 -5.46 2.83
N HIS A 134 -12.76 -5.38 1.75
CA HIS A 134 -14.10 -4.79 1.70
C HIS A 134 -15.11 -5.93 1.62
N PHE A 135 -16.10 -5.89 2.50
CA PHE A 135 -17.21 -6.86 2.51
C PHE A 135 -18.47 -6.11 2.08
N LEU A 136 -18.88 -6.34 0.84
CA LEU A 136 -20.04 -5.66 0.26
C LEU A 136 -21.23 -6.62 0.32
N PRO A 137 -22.32 -6.25 1.02
CA PRO A 137 -23.54 -7.05 0.99
C PRO A 137 -24.19 -6.94 -0.38
N ILE A 138 -24.51 -8.09 -0.98
CA ILE A 138 -25.03 -8.23 -2.34
C ILE A 138 -26.17 -9.25 -2.34
N LYS A 139 -26.96 -9.24 -3.41
CA LYS A 139 -27.93 -10.30 -3.67
C LYS A 139 -27.41 -11.16 -4.80
N SER A 140 -27.53 -12.48 -4.66
CA SER A 140 -27.21 -13.45 -5.72
C SER A 140 -27.97 -13.17 -7.01
N THR A 141 -29.13 -12.50 -6.90
CA THR A 141 -29.98 -12.06 -8.01
C THR A 141 -29.65 -10.68 -8.59
N ASP A 142 -28.67 -9.95 -8.04
CA ASP A 142 -28.30 -8.63 -8.57
C ASP A 142 -27.74 -8.75 -10.00
N THR A 143 -28.04 -7.77 -10.85
CA THR A 143 -27.53 -7.73 -12.23
C THR A 143 -26.07 -7.28 -12.27
N VAL A 144 -25.38 -7.57 -13.38
CA VAL A 144 -23.99 -7.13 -13.60
C VAL A 144 -23.85 -5.62 -13.47
N GLU A 145 -24.84 -4.84 -13.92
CA GLU A 145 -24.85 -3.38 -13.80
C GLU A 145 -24.92 -2.93 -12.34
N GLN A 146 -25.70 -3.63 -11.50
CA GLN A 146 -25.78 -3.34 -10.07
C GLN A 146 -24.45 -3.63 -9.38
N TYR A 147 -23.80 -4.75 -9.71
CA TYR A 147 -22.44 -5.06 -9.27
C TYR A 147 -21.45 -3.96 -9.69
N ALA A 148 -21.44 -3.56 -10.96
CA ALA A 148 -20.54 -2.55 -11.47
C ALA A 148 -20.74 -1.19 -10.78
N GLN A 149 -21.99 -0.77 -10.56
CA GLN A 149 -22.29 0.47 -9.84
C GLN A 149 -21.80 0.42 -8.40
N LEU A 150 -22.06 -0.69 -7.69
CA LEU A 150 -21.59 -0.88 -6.32
C LEU A 150 -20.06 -0.88 -6.25
N TYR A 151 -19.41 -1.55 -7.18
CA TYR A 151 -17.95 -1.60 -7.30
C TYR A 151 -17.34 -0.22 -7.52
N ILE A 152 -17.89 0.57 -8.44
CA ILE A 152 -17.42 1.94 -8.69
C ILE A 152 -17.62 2.80 -7.43
N LYS A 153 -18.79 2.70 -6.81
CA LYS A 153 -19.17 3.50 -5.65
C LYS A 153 -18.32 3.20 -4.42
N GLU A 154 -18.04 1.93 -4.14
CA GLU A 154 -17.38 1.53 -2.89
C GLU A 154 -15.88 1.30 -3.06
N ILE A 155 -15.43 0.83 -4.22
CA ILE A 155 -14.00 0.50 -4.45
C ILE A 155 -13.31 1.59 -5.27
N VAL A 156 -13.77 1.85 -6.49
CA VAL A 156 -13.07 2.81 -7.40
C VAL A 156 -13.06 4.22 -6.82
N ARG A 157 -14.13 4.63 -6.14
CA ARG A 157 -14.19 5.93 -5.45
C ARG A 157 -13.11 6.08 -4.37
N LEU A 158 -12.76 5.00 -3.66
CA LEU A 158 -11.81 5.02 -2.54
C LEU A 158 -10.38 4.77 -2.98
N HIS A 159 -10.17 3.82 -3.90
CA HIS A 159 -8.85 3.29 -4.26
C HIS A 159 -8.45 3.60 -5.71
N GLY A 160 -9.37 4.11 -6.52
CA GLY A 160 -9.16 4.30 -7.96
C GLY A 160 -9.38 3.02 -8.77
N THR A 161 -9.08 3.09 -10.07
CA THR A 161 -9.26 1.95 -10.98
C THR A 161 -8.12 0.96 -10.80
N PRO A 162 -8.40 -0.33 -10.55
CA PRO A 162 -7.36 -1.36 -10.42
C PRO A 162 -6.68 -1.62 -11.76
N LEU A 163 -5.42 -2.07 -11.72
CA LEU A 163 -4.73 -2.53 -12.94
C LEU A 163 -5.09 -3.96 -13.31
N SER A 164 -5.36 -4.80 -12.32
CA SER A 164 -5.84 -6.15 -12.56
C SER A 164 -6.78 -6.61 -11.47
N ILE A 165 -7.77 -7.38 -11.91
CA ILE A 165 -8.72 -8.09 -11.07
C ILE A 165 -8.41 -9.57 -11.24
N ILE A 166 -8.22 -10.25 -10.12
CA ILE A 166 -8.22 -11.70 -10.07
C ILE A 166 -9.54 -12.07 -9.40
N SER A 167 -10.32 -12.88 -10.10
CA SER A 167 -11.52 -13.51 -9.57
C SER A 167 -11.33 -15.01 -9.78
N ASP A 168 -11.92 -15.81 -8.91
CA ASP A 168 -12.13 -17.21 -9.21
C ASP A 168 -13.02 -17.37 -10.47
N ARG A 169 -12.89 -18.52 -11.12
CA ARG A 169 -13.87 -18.91 -12.14
C ARG A 169 -15.00 -19.56 -11.36
N GLY A 170 -16.13 -18.86 -11.25
CA GLY A 170 -17.35 -19.45 -10.70
C GLY A 170 -17.69 -20.78 -11.35
N ALA A 171 -18.46 -21.61 -10.65
CA ALA A 171 -18.99 -22.87 -11.17
C ALA A 171 -20.00 -22.66 -12.31
#